data_AF-A0A847CD76-F1
#
_entry.id   AF-A0A847CD76-F1
#
_cell.length_a   1.000
_cell.length_b   1.000
_cell.length_c   1.000
_cell.angle_alpha   90.00
_cell.angle_beta   90.00
_cell.angle_gamma   90.00
#
_symmetry.space_group_name_H-M   'P 1'
#
loop_
_entity.id
_entity.type
_entity.pdbx_description
1 polymer ?
#
loop_
_entity_poly.entity_id
_entity_poly.type
_entity_poly.pdbx_seq_one_letter_code
_entity_poly.pdbx_strand_id
1 'polypeptide(L)'
;MLDTDKPVTRAKIVTPKTSGVSENEVEVNEKVLEGEKLDTFVPLLSTETLINTISFDFDNDSYDDEIIVVRKAGSDYLWIVPGIYNPNNKTYERLAEISTKIVKTRTFSYSGLDLIGDHRNELVFNGTDEQGNYIMQIFLCEKTKGVNELEKIGDFVSNGTIFIQQVERSDSYELSLSTGESFSIWVYKSEVKDGQQEKTSANEGSNQIQQEYRWNAAQKQYVLSHEITETARRIAAKELSRIQDGTVDTFAAFLNGLWYKTDNTESNIRYIFFNYSDKEIIFLFSDTQEVYEWEESKIRHDGIYITTVNSSISNLHRRFDILLTSIDEIKVTVRDDVNMDIREKTLWDGQYKKMNQLSDFSENKAETQLKNIVSEVERGPEWVSADKFTSLSFNDDVYTIKSQDYEENGLYSFMYIGDYNVVELKSNKDSSILNNYYSVSFGEKIINSTVKKKTVQVSVVDYDKLILIPVKITPNDCYI
;
A
#
# COMPACT_ATOMS: atom_id res chain seq x y z
N MET A 1 -38.02 -13.80 27.16
CA MET A 1 -37.29 -15.02 26.76
C MET A 1 -37.39 -15.08 25.24
N LEU A 2 -36.41 -14.50 24.57
CA LEU A 2 -36.26 -14.47 23.10
C LEU A 2 -34.76 -14.49 22.86
N ASP A 3 -34.28 -15.65 22.40
CA ASP A 3 -32.93 -15.87 21.88
C ASP A 3 -32.75 -15.00 20.64
N THR A 4 -31.69 -14.21 20.60
CA THR A 4 -31.22 -13.56 19.38
C THR A 4 -29.94 -14.25 18.92
N ASP A 5 -30.11 -15.17 17.97
CA ASP A 5 -29.04 -15.77 17.19
C ASP A 5 -28.22 -14.66 16.53
N LYS A 6 -26.90 -14.65 16.78
CA LYS A 6 -25.96 -13.80 16.04
C LYS A 6 -25.58 -14.50 14.73
N PRO A 7 -25.60 -13.82 13.57
CA PRO A 7 -25.15 -14.44 12.32
C PRO A 7 -23.63 -14.66 12.37
N VAL A 8 -23.24 -15.91 12.14
CA VAL A 8 -21.83 -16.34 12.02
C VAL A 8 -21.38 -16.09 10.58
N THR A 9 -20.41 -15.19 10.39
CA THR A 9 -19.72 -14.99 9.11
C THR A 9 -18.96 -16.28 8.75
N ARG A 10 -19.26 -16.89 7.60
CA ARG A 10 -18.49 -18.02 7.04
C ARG A 10 -17.80 -17.61 5.75
N ALA A 11 -16.49 -17.82 5.68
CA ALA A 11 -15.76 -17.81 4.42
C ALA A 11 -16.26 -18.97 3.53
N LYS A 12 -16.56 -18.71 2.26
CA LYS A 12 -16.84 -19.75 1.26
C LYS A 12 -15.54 -20.15 0.56
N ILE A 13 -15.08 -21.37 0.82
CA ILE A 13 -14.00 -22.02 0.06
C ILE A 13 -14.66 -22.76 -1.11
N VAL A 14 -14.36 -22.36 -2.36
CA VAL A 14 -14.75 -23.11 -3.56
C VAL A 14 -13.64 -24.11 -3.86
N THR A 15 -13.93 -25.40 -3.69
CA THR A 15 -13.00 -26.50 -3.95
C THR A 15 -13.51 -27.28 -5.18
N PRO A 16 -12.64 -27.75 -6.10
CA PRO A 16 -13.09 -28.52 -7.26
C PRO A 16 -13.75 -29.85 -6.82
N LYS A 17 -14.97 -30.13 -7.33
CA LYS A 17 -15.69 -31.40 -7.12
C LYS A 17 -14.85 -32.57 -7.65
N THR A 18 -14.23 -33.33 -6.75
CA THR A 18 -13.99 -34.76 -6.94
C THR A 18 -15.08 -35.54 -6.21
N SER A 19 -15.48 -36.65 -6.81
CA SER A 19 -16.75 -37.35 -6.65
C SER A 19 -17.16 -37.71 -5.21
N GLY A 20 -18.42 -37.47 -4.86
CA GLY A 20 -19.16 -38.32 -3.91
C GLY A 20 -19.93 -37.64 -2.78
N VAL A 21 -21.27 -37.64 -2.96
CA VAL A 21 -22.33 -37.59 -1.93
C VAL A 21 -22.76 -36.20 -1.40
N SER A 22 -24.08 -36.08 -1.36
CA SER A 22 -24.95 -34.90 -1.35
C SER A 22 -25.31 -34.42 0.05
N GLU A 23 -25.49 -33.11 0.21
CA GLU A 23 -26.58 -32.51 0.99
C GLU A 23 -26.91 -31.14 0.41
N ASN A 24 -28.21 -30.87 0.27
CA ASN A 24 -28.79 -29.78 -0.52
C ASN A 24 -28.77 -28.45 0.26
N GLU A 25 -28.27 -27.39 -0.38
CA GLU A 25 -28.76 -26.01 -0.19
C GLU A 25 -28.47 -25.18 -1.45
N VAL A 26 -29.56 -24.87 -2.16
CA VAL A 26 -29.77 -23.94 -3.29
C VAL A 26 -28.53 -23.55 -4.14
N GLU A 27 -28.27 -24.35 -5.19
CA GLU A 27 -27.41 -23.98 -6.33
C GLU A 27 -28.16 -22.97 -7.24
N VAL A 28 -27.60 -21.77 -7.40
CA VAL A 28 -27.87 -20.95 -8.61
C VAL A 28 -27.24 -21.69 -9.78
N ASN A 29 -28.09 -22.11 -10.72
CA ASN A 29 -27.75 -22.92 -11.88
C ASN A 29 -26.73 -22.20 -12.80
N GLU A 30 -25.48 -22.65 -12.79
CA GLU A 30 -24.61 -22.61 -13.97
C GLU A 30 -24.33 -24.05 -14.41
N LYS A 31 -25.28 -24.61 -15.17
CA LYS A 31 -25.02 -25.75 -16.04
C LYS A 31 -25.00 -25.22 -17.47
N VAL A 32 -23.80 -25.19 -18.05
CA VAL A 32 -23.62 -25.13 -19.51
C VAL A 32 -24.25 -26.39 -20.09
N LEU A 33 -25.45 -26.25 -20.64
CA LEU A 33 -26.06 -27.25 -21.52
C LEU A 33 -25.64 -26.92 -22.95
N GLU A 34 -24.67 -27.67 -23.47
CA GLU A 34 -24.44 -27.74 -24.92
C GLU A 34 -25.75 -28.22 -25.57
N GLY A 35 -26.50 -27.31 -26.21
CA GLY A 35 -27.73 -27.67 -26.93
C GLY A 35 -28.80 -26.59 -27.06
N GLU A 36 -28.74 -25.49 -26.32
CA GLU A 36 -29.65 -24.36 -26.57
C GLU A 36 -29.13 -23.53 -27.75
N LYS A 37 -30.03 -23.20 -28.69
CA LYS A 37 -29.73 -22.19 -29.71
C LYS A 37 -29.56 -20.87 -28.98
N LEU A 38 -28.31 -20.44 -28.84
CA LEU A 38 -27.98 -19.08 -28.44
C LEU A 38 -28.43 -18.15 -29.56
N ASP A 39 -29.40 -17.30 -29.24
CA ASP A 39 -29.82 -16.20 -30.10
C ASP A 39 -29.14 -14.92 -29.61
N THR A 40 -28.82 -14.02 -30.54
CA THR A 40 -28.21 -12.72 -30.23
C THR A 40 -28.84 -11.62 -31.07
N PHE A 41 -28.97 -10.43 -30.49
CA PHE A 41 -29.42 -9.22 -31.17
C PHE A 41 -28.26 -8.41 -31.75
N VAL A 42 -27.03 -8.67 -31.31
CA VAL A 42 -25.81 -8.09 -31.88
C VAL A 42 -25.53 -8.72 -33.26
N PRO A 43 -25.40 -7.92 -34.34
CA PRO A 43 -25.15 -8.45 -35.67
C PRO A 43 -23.82 -9.22 -35.75
N LEU A 44 -23.86 -10.52 -36.03
CA LEU A 44 -22.66 -11.35 -36.22
C LEU A 44 -22.02 -11.13 -37.59
N LEU A 45 -20.69 -11.11 -37.66
CA LEU A 45 -19.96 -11.13 -38.92
C LEU A 45 -19.90 -12.55 -39.51
N SER A 46 -19.72 -12.65 -40.83
CA SER A 46 -19.68 -13.94 -41.54
C SER A 46 -18.54 -14.87 -41.12
N THR A 47 -17.51 -14.33 -40.48
CA THR A 47 -16.35 -15.07 -39.97
C THR A 47 -16.44 -15.39 -38.48
N GLU A 48 -17.56 -15.09 -37.83
CA GLU A 48 -17.75 -15.26 -36.39
C GLU A 48 -18.68 -16.43 -36.08
N THR A 49 -18.34 -17.18 -35.06
CA THR A 49 -19.21 -18.19 -34.44
C THR A 49 -19.54 -17.74 -33.04
N LEU A 50 -20.83 -17.60 -32.73
CA LEU A 50 -21.31 -17.25 -31.40
C LEU A 50 -21.02 -18.38 -30.40
N ILE A 51 -20.47 -18.01 -29.26
CA ILE A 51 -20.10 -18.93 -28.17
C ILE A 51 -21.02 -18.73 -26.97
N ASN A 52 -21.27 -17.48 -26.56
CA ASN A 52 -22.14 -17.16 -25.43
C ASN A 52 -22.62 -15.70 -25.52
N THR A 53 -23.69 -15.35 -24.79
CA THR A 53 -24.23 -14.00 -24.64
C THR A 53 -24.54 -13.73 -23.16
N ILE A 54 -24.36 -12.49 -22.70
CA ILE A 54 -24.93 -11.99 -21.45
C ILE A 54 -25.48 -10.58 -21.68
N SER A 55 -26.47 -10.19 -20.88
CA SER A 55 -27.04 -8.85 -20.93
C SER A 55 -26.96 -8.16 -19.58
N PHE A 56 -26.55 -6.90 -19.61
CA PHE A 56 -26.52 -5.97 -18.48
C PHE A 56 -26.29 -4.56 -19.02
N ASP A 57 -26.70 -3.54 -18.27
CA ASP A 57 -26.41 -2.13 -18.57
C ASP A 57 -24.91 -1.86 -18.44
N PHE A 58 -24.21 -1.72 -19.57
CA PHE A 58 -22.75 -1.56 -19.63
C PHE A 58 -22.33 -0.11 -19.84
N ASP A 59 -23.07 0.67 -20.64
CA ASP A 59 -22.81 2.10 -20.82
C ASP A 59 -23.54 3.04 -19.83
N ASN A 60 -24.26 2.45 -18.87
CA ASN A 60 -24.98 3.11 -17.78
C ASN A 60 -26.09 4.05 -18.29
N ASP A 61 -26.84 3.60 -19.29
CA ASP A 61 -27.97 4.33 -19.88
C ASP A 61 -29.36 3.81 -19.46
N SER A 62 -29.39 2.87 -18.52
CA SER A 62 -30.58 2.16 -18.00
C SER A 62 -31.26 1.20 -18.98
N TYR A 63 -30.69 0.96 -20.15
CA TYR A 63 -31.09 -0.14 -21.04
C TYR A 63 -30.10 -1.30 -20.93
N ASP A 64 -30.59 -2.51 -21.17
CA ASP A 64 -29.71 -3.68 -21.19
C ASP A 64 -28.92 -3.71 -22.50
N ASP A 65 -27.59 -3.72 -22.37
CA ASP A 65 -26.67 -4.01 -23.46
C ASP A 65 -26.49 -5.52 -23.63
N GLU A 66 -25.93 -5.95 -24.76
CA GLU A 66 -25.63 -7.36 -25.02
C GLU A 66 -24.13 -7.54 -25.26
N ILE A 67 -23.48 -8.32 -24.40
CA ILE A 67 -22.08 -8.68 -24.52
C ILE A 67 -21.99 -10.10 -25.08
N ILE A 68 -21.48 -10.20 -26.30
CA ILE A 68 -21.33 -11.48 -26.99
C ILE A 68 -19.89 -11.97 -26.98
N VAL A 69 -19.73 -13.28 -26.92
CA VAL A 69 -18.45 -13.96 -27.05
C VAL A 69 -18.45 -14.71 -28.36
N VAL A 70 -17.44 -14.48 -29.19
CA VAL A 70 -17.31 -15.11 -30.50
C VAL A 70 -15.95 -15.77 -30.67
N ARG A 71 -15.92 -16.78 -31.53
CA ARG A 71 -14.67 -17.29 -32.12
C ARG A 71 -14.62 -16.88 -33.58
N LYS A 72 -13.48 -16.34 -34.00
CA LYS A 72 -13.25 -15.91 -35.39
C LYS A 72 -12.60 -17.02 -36.21
N ALA A 73 -12.94 -17.10 -37.49
CA ALA A 73 -12.31 -18.01 -38.44
C ALA A 73 -10.79 -17.82 -38.45
N GLY A 74 -10.03 -18.90 -38.21
CA GLY A 74 -8.57 -18.87 -38.19
C GLY A 74 -7.94 -18.38 -36.87
N SER A 75 -8.71 -18.21 -35.79
CA SER A 75 -8.20 -17.88 -34.46
C SER A 75 -8.72 -18.86 -33.41
N ASP A 76 -7.82 -19.35 -32.56
CA ASP A 76 -8.18 -20.21 -31.42
C ASP A 76 -8.62 -19.38 -30.20
N TYR A 77 -8.37 -18.08 -30.20
CA TYR A 77 -8.74 -17.18 -29.12
C TYR A 77 -10.23 -16.81 -29.16
N LEU A 78 -10.79 -16.61 -27.98
CA LEU A 78 -12.09 -16.01 -27.80
C LEU A 78 -11.99 -14.49 -27.93
N TRP A 79 -13.02 -13.89 -28.50
CA TRP A 79 -13.19 -12.45 -28.64
C TRP A 79 -14.48 -12.04 -27.97
N ILE A 80 -14.45 -10.90 -27.28
CA ILE A 80 -15.65 -10.29 -26.71
C ILE A 80 -16.03 -9.11 -27.59
N VAL A 81 -17.31 -9.01 -27.93
CA VAL A 81 -17.86 -7.91 -28.71
C VAL A 81 -19.01 -7.31 -27.90
N PRO A 82 -18.82 -6.12 -27.30
CA PRO A 82 -19.91 -5.39 -26.68
C PRO A 82 -20.84 -4.83 -27.77
N GLY A 83 -22.14 -5.11 -27.66
CA GLY A 83 -23.18 -4.47 -28.43
C GLY A 83 -23.99 -3.56 -27.53
N ILE A 84 -23.93 -2.24 -27.78
CA ILE A 84 -24.66 -1.25 -27.01
C ILE A 84 -26.03 -1.01 -27.63
N TYR A 85 -27.08 -1.04 -26.81
CA TYR A 85 -28.43 -0.78 -27.29
C TYR A 85 -28.62 0.72 -27.54
N ASN A 86 -29.00 1.10 -28.77
CA ASN A 86 -29.34 2.49 -29.07
C ASN A 86 -30.87 2.67 -29.09
N PRO A 87 -31.46 3.37 -28.10
CA PRO A 87 -32.91 3.51 -27.99
C PRO A 87 -33.53 4.34 -29.13
N ASN A 88 -32.74 5.17 -29.83
CA ASN A 88 -33.24 6.01 -30.92
C ASN A 88 -33.56 5.19 -32.18
N ASN A 89 -32.70 4.22 -32.51
CA ASN A 89 -32.86 3.37 -33.70
C ASN A 89 -33.36 1.96 -33.37
N LYS A 90 -33.43 1.58 -32.07
CA LYS A 90 -33.86 0.27 -31.57
C LYS A 90 -32.99 -0.87 -32.10
N THR A 91 -31.68 -0.63 -32.20
CA THR A 91 -30.70 -1.60 -32.67
C THR A 91 -29.49 -1.65 -31.76
N TYR A 92 -28.80 -2.79 -31.74
CA TYR A 92 -27.51 -2.93 -31.05
C TYR A 92 -26.36 -2.51 -31.97
N GLU A 93 -25.53 -1.59 -31.48
CA GLU A 93 -24.35 -1.08 -32.17
C GLU A 93 -23.10 -1.74 -31.59
N ARG A 94 -22.27 -2.33 -32.45
CA ARG A 94 -21.02 -2.99 -32.02
C ARG A 94 -19.98 -1.96 -31.62
N LEU A 95 -19.37 -2.14 -30.44
CA LEU A 95 -18.17 -1.43 -30.04
C LEU A 95 -16.89 -2.14 -30.51
N ALA A 96 -15.75 -1.54 -30.17
CA ALA A 96 -14.44 -2.14 -30.39
C ALA A 96 -14.35 -3.54 -29.75
N GLU A 97 -13.80 -4.48 -30.50
CA GLU A 97 -13.73 -5.88 -30.08
C GLU A 97 -12.53 -6.10 -29.15
N ILE A 98 -12.72 -6.90 -28.11
CA ILE A 98 -11.69 -7.20 -27.11
C ILE A 98 -11.05 -8.57 -27.41
N SER A 99 -9.73 -8.58 -27.56
CA SER A 99 -8.95 -9.81 -27.72
C SER A 99 -8.56 -10.37 -26.35
N THR A 100 -9.02 -11.57 -26.01
CA THR A 100 -8.91 -12.11 -24.64
C THR A 100 -7.64 -12.93 -24.38
N LYS A 101 -6.91 -13.38 -25.42
CA LYS A 101 -5.84 -14.40 -25.36
C LYS A 101 -6.27 -15.75 -24.71
N ILE A 102 -7.55 -15.93 -24.40
CA ILE A 102 -8.09 -17.14 -23.78
C ILE A 102 -8.51 -18.10 -24.88
N VAL A 103 -8.04 -19.34 -24.80
CA VAL A 103 -8.31 -20.38 -25.81
C VAL A 103 -9.45 -21.31 -25.39
N LYS A 104 -9.51 -21.64 -24.09
CA LYS A 104 -10.41 -22.67 -23.56
C LYS A 104 -11.75 -22.07 -23.15
N THR A 105 -12.80 -22.37 -23.91
CA THR A 105 -14.19 -21.98 -23.58
C THR A 105 -14.63 -22.46 -22.19
N ARG A 106 -14.20 -23.65 -21.76
CA ARG A 106 -14.59 -24.22 -20.45
C ARG A 106 -14.07 -23.43 -19.25
N THR A 107 -12.96 -22.72 -19.40
CA THR A 107 -12.38 -21.89 -18.32
C THR A 107 -12.77 -20.42 -18.45
N PHE A 108 -13.40 -20.05 -19.56
CA PHE A 108 -13.76 -18.67 -19.84
C PHE A 108 -15.03 -18.31 -19.08
N SER A 109 -14.96 -17.28 -18.25
CA SER A 109 -16.08 -16.70 -17.51
C SER A 109 -16.08 -15.20 -17.70
N TYR A 110 -17.26 -14.60 -17.76
CA TYR A 110 -17.41 -13.16 -17.89
C TYR A 110 -18.74 -12.71 -17.27
N SER A 111 -18.76 -11.49 -16.73
CA SER A 111 -19.90 -10.94 -16.00
C SER A 111 -19.84 -9.41 -15.99
N GLY A 112 -21.00 -8.76 -15.90
CA GLY A 112 -21.11 -7.36 -15.47
C GLY A 112 -21.12 -7.28 -13.95
N LEU A 113 -20.26 -6.46 -13.35
CA LEU A 113 -20.19 -6.29 -11.89
C LEU A 113 -19.78 -4.85 -11.55
N ASP A 114 -20.47 -4.21 -10.61
CA ASP A 114 -20.00 -2.97 -9.99
C ASP A 114 -18.84 -3.25 -9.01
N LEU A 115 -17.63 -3.14 -9.55
CA LEU A 115 -16.37 -3.30 -8.85
C LEU A 115 -15.97 -2.02 -8.11
N ILE A 116 -16.18 -0.85 -8.71
CA ILE A 116 -15.67 0.41 -8.18
C ILE A 116 -16.58 1.05 -7.13
N GLY A 117 -17.82 0.57 -7.02
CA GLY A 117 -18.83 0.99 -6.04
C GLY A 117 -19.61 2.24 -6.45
N ASP A 118 -19.72 2.53 -7.75
CA ASP A 118 -20.40 3.73 -8.24
C ASP A 118 -21.71 3.45 -9.00
N HIS A 119 -22.26 2.25 -8.82
CA HIS A 119 -23.49 1.72 -9.44
C HIS A 119 -23.39 1.42 -10.93
N ARG A 120 -22.20 1.54 -11.52
CA ARG A 120 -21.96 1.15 -12.92
C ARG A 120 -21.42 -0.26 -12.98
N ASN A 121 -21.78 -1.00 -14.02
CA ASN A 121 -21.24 -2.34 -14.23
C ASN A 121 -19.97 -2.29 -15.06
N GLU A 122 -18.90 -2.88 -14.55
CA GLU A 122 -17.72 -3.18 -15.34
C GLU A 122 -17.83 -4.56 -15.98
N LEU A 123 -17.33 -4.69 -17.22
CA LEU A 123 -17.14 -5.98 -17.85
C LEU A 123 -15.89 -6.64 -17.26
N VAL A 124 -16.09 -7.71 -16.50
CA VAL A 124 -15.03 -8.56 -15.99
C VAL A 124 -15.02 -9.85 -16.77
N PHE A 125 -13.85 -10.29 -17.23
CA PHE A 125 -13.70 -11.66 -17.72
C PHE A 125 -12.42 -12.29 -17.22
N ASN A 126 -12.46 -13.62 -17.12
CA ASN A 126 -11.32 -14.42 -16.74
C ASN A 126 -11.28 -15.74 -17.52
N GLY A 127 -10.10 -16.36 -17.52
CA GLY A 127 -9.89 -17.69 -18.09
C GLY A 127 -8.41 -18.03 -18.15
N THR A 128 -8.06 -19.06 -18.91
CA THR A 128 -6.65 -19.49 -19.03
C THR A 128 -6.10 -19.29 -20.44
N ASP A 129 -4.85 -18.84 -20.53
CA ASP A 129 -4.10 -18.80 -21.79
C ASP A 129 -3.63 -20.19 -22.26
N GLU A 130 -2.84 -20.22 -23.34
CA GLU A 130 -2.24 -21.44 -23.90
C GLU A 130 -1.24 -22.10 -22.94
N GLN A 131 -0.54 -21.30 -22.13
CA GLN A 131 0.46 -21.73 -21.16
C GLN A 131 -0.17 -22.21 -19.85
N GLY A 132 -1.48 -22.02 -19.66
CA GLY A 132 -2.22 -22.37 -18.45
C GLY A 132 -2.18 -21.30 -17.37
N ASN A 133 -1.70 -20.08 -17.67
CA ASN A 133 -1.81 -18.95 -16.76
C ASN A 133 -3.25 -18.45 -16.74
N TYR A 134 -3.71 -18.07 -15.55
CA TYR A 134 -4.96 -17.36 -15.36
C TYR A 134 -4.81 -15.91 -15.80
N ILE A 135 -5.77 -15.45 -16.59
CA ILE A 135 -5.91 -14.08 -17.05
C ILE A 135 -7.21 -13.53 -16.47
N MET A 136 -7.19 -12.30 -15.98
CA MET A 136 -8.38 -11.52 -15.67
C MET A 136 -8.22 -10.13 -16.25
N GLN A 137 -9.21 -9.65 -17.00
CA GLN A 137 -9.23 -8.29 -17.52
C GLN A 137 -10.57 -7.63 -17.20
N ILE A 138 -10.51 -6.32 -17.02
CA ILE A 138 -11.64 -5.51 -16.57
C ILE A 138 -11.73 -4.30 -17.48
N PHE A 139 -12.92 -4.06 -18.02
CA PHE A 139 -13.22 -2.97 -18.92
C PHE A 139 -14.39 -2.15 -18.39
N LEU A 140 -14.25 -0.84 -18.50
CA LEU A 140 -15.30 0.14 -18.24
C LEU A 140 -15.76 0.73 -19.58
N CYS A 141 -17.06 0.91 -19.76
CA CYS A 141 -17.61 1.67 -20.87
C CYS A 141 -17.81 3.13 -20.42
N GLU A 142 -17.21 4.08 -21.12
CA GLU A 142 -17.42 5.51 -20.87
C GLU A 142 -17.91 6.22 -22.13
N LYS A 143 -18.74 7.24 -21.94
CA LYS A 143 -19.27 8.05 -23.04
C LYS A 143 -18.44 9.32 -23.23
N THR A 144 -17.45 9.26 -24.11
CA THR A 144 -16.62 10.42 -24.48
C THR A 144 -17.25 11.16 -25.66
N LYS A 145 -17.66 12.42 -25.46
CA LYS A 145 -18.24 13.28 -26.53
C LYS A 145 -19.44 12.63 -27.27
N GLY A 146 -20.22 11.82 -26.55
CA GLY A 146 -21.40 11.14 -27.11
C GLY A 146 -21.10 9.80 -27.82
N VAL A 147 -19.84 9.36 -27.83
CA VAL A 147 -19.41 8.06 -28.36
C VAL A 147 -19.03 7.17 -27.18
N ASN A 148 -19.48 5.92 -27.20
CA ASN A 148 -19.11 4.93 -26.20
C ASN A 148 -17.71 4.38 -26.50
N GLU A 149 -16.82 4.45 -25.51
CA GLU A 149 -15.43 4.03 -25.58
C GLU A 149 -15.14 3.01 -24.48
N LEU A 150 -14.32 2.01 -24.80
CA LEU A 150 -13.90 0.98 -23.86
C LEU A 150 -12.56 1.36 -23.23
N GLU A 151 -12.55 1.53 -21.91
CA GLU A 151 -11.34 1.76 -21.13
C GLU A 151 -10.95 0.48 -20.40
N LYS A 152 -9.73 0.00 -20.62
CA LYS A 152 -9.20 -1.15 -19.87
C LYS A 152 -8.67 -0.67 -18.53
N ILE A 153 -9.37 -1.03 -17.46
CA ILE A 153 -9.08 -0.57 -16.10
C ILE A 153 -8.34 -1.61 -15.24
N GLY A 154 -8.27 -2.86 -15.71
CA GLY A 154 -7.54 -3.95 -15.07
C GLY A 154 -7.01 -4.97 -16.07
N ASP A 155 -5.77 -5.42 -15.89
CA ASP A 155 -5.10 -6.42 -16.73
C ASP A 155 -4.16 -7.27 -15.88
N PHE A 156 -4.59 -8.47 -15.53
CA PHE A 156 -3.91 -9.34 -14.58
C PHE A 156 -3.59 -10.68 -15.22
N VAL A 157 -2.37 -11.16 -14.98
CA VAL A 157 -1.89 -12.47 -15.42
C VAL A 157 -1.20 -13.16 -14.25
N SER A 158 -1.51 -14.44 -14.04
CA SER A 158 -0.88 -15.24 -12.99
C SER A 158 -0.77 -16.73 -13.34
N ASN A 159 0.33 -17.36 -12.92
CA ASN A 159 0.49 -18.82 -12.93
C ASN A 159 -0.19 -19.52 -11.73
N GLY A 160 -0.75 -18.75 -10.78
CA GLY A 160 -1.57 -19.26 -9.67
C GLY A 160 -3.04 -18.93 -9.87
N THR A 161 -3.65 -18.15 -8.97
CA THR A 161 -5.09 -17.81 -9.03
C THR A 161 -5.28 -16.29 -9.01
N ILE A 162 -6.37 -15.81 -9.61
CA ILE A 162 -6.82 -14.42 -9.52
C ILE A 162 -8.26 -14.43 -9.02
N PHE A 163 -8.60 -13.60 -8.03
CA PHE A 163 -9.99 -13.44 -7.57
C PHE A 163 -10.28 -12.00 -7.13
N ILE A 164 -11.57 -11.66 -7.16
CA ILE A 164 -12.11 -10.40 -6.66
C ILE A 164 -12.60 -10.62 -5.23
N GLN A 165 -12.11 -9.83 -4.29
CA GLN A 165 -12.60 -9.80 -2.92
C GLN A 165 -13.78 -8.83 -2.82
N GLN A 166 -14.98 -9.39 -2.79
CA GLN A 166 -16.21 -8.64 -2.57
C GLN A 166 -16.38 -8.35 -1.08
N VAL A 167 -16.74 -7.11 -0.76
CA VAL A 167 -17.15 -6.69 0.58
C VAL A 167 -18.65 -6.42 0.59
N GLU A 168 -19.29 -6.64 1.74
CA GLU A 168 -20.71 -6.36 1.89
C GLU A 168 -20.96 -4.86 1.69
N ARG A 169 -21.92 -4.55 0.81
CA ARG A 169 -22.33 -3.18 0.54
C ARG A 169 -23.25 -2.70 1.66
N SER A 170 -23.27 -1.39 1.92
CA SER A 170 -24.13 -0.80 2.96
C SER A 170 -25.58 -0.68 2.47
N ASP A 171 -26.54 -0.65 3.39
CA ASP A 171 -27.96 -0.40 3.05
C ASP A 171 -28.13 0.91 2.27
N SER A 172 -27.34 1.94 2.59
CA SER A 172 -27.35 3.22 1.87
C SER A 172 -26.90 3.09 0.42
N TYR A 173 -25.94 2.20 0.13
CA TYR A 173 -25.54 1.89 -1.24
C TYR A 173 -26.66 1.13 -1.95
N GLU A 174 -27.26 0.10 -1.35
CA GLU A 174 -28.36 -0.66 -1.96
C GLU A 174 -29.58 0.22 -2.29
N LEU A 175 -29.79 1.29 -1.54
CA LEU A 175 -30.82 2.31 -1.79
C LEU A 175 -30.37 3.42 -2.77
N SER A 176 -29.19 3.29 -3.38
CA SER A 176 -28.56 4.27 -4.27
C SER A 176 -28.39 5.66 -3.64
N LEU A 177 -28.22 5.74 -2.32
CA LEU A 177 -28.02 6.98 -1.56
C LEU A 177 -26.54 7.34 -1.39
N SER A 178 -25.63 6.37 -1.54
CA SER A 178 -24.19 6.55 -1.45
C SER A 178 -23.42 5.65 -2.42
N THR A 179 -22.17 6.01 -2.71
CA THR A 179 -21.21 5.09 -3.33
C THR A 179 -20.76 4.05 -2.31
N GLY A 180 -20.28 2.91 -2.80
CA GLY A 180 -19.75 1.81 -2.01
C GLY A 180 -18.22 1.74 -2.08
N GLU A 181 -17.62 0.89 -1.25
CA GLU A 181 -16.17 0.63 -1.28
C GLU A 181 -15.76 -0.20 -2.51
N SER A 182 -14.74 0.20 -3.25
CA SER A 182 -14.26 -0.59 -4.40
C SER A 182 -13.77 -1.97 -3.97
N PHE A 183 -14.13 -3.02 -4.73
CA PHE A 183 -13.64 -4.38 -4.50
C PHE A 183 -12.16 -4.49 -4.85
N SER A 184 -11.41 -5.25 -4.03
CA SER A 184 -9.98 -5.46 -4.22
C SER A 184 -9.72 -6.71 -5.07
N ILE A 185 -8.65 -6.70 -5.86
CA ILE A 185 -8.28 -7.81 -6.73
C ILE A 185 -7.02 -8.46 -6.19
N TRP A 186 -7.10 -9.77 -5.95
CA TRP A 186 -5.98 -10.54 -5.45
C TRP A 186 -5.39 -11.44 -6.53
N VAL A 187 -4.07 -11.36 -6.69
CA VAL A 187 -3.28 -12.10 -7.68
C VAL A 187 -2.24 -12.95 -6.95
N TYR A 188 -2.33 -14.27 -7.09
CA TYR A 188 -1.43 -15.23 -6.45
C TYR A 188 -0.48 -15.81 -7.48
N LYS A 189 0.82 -15.53 -7.36
CA LYS A 189 1.87 -16.00 -8.27
C LYS A 189 2.77 -17.00 -7.56
N SER A 190 3.24 -18.00 -8.28
CA SER A 190 4.36 -18.83 -7.84
C SER A 190 5.67 -18.13 -8.22
N GLU A 191 6.58 -18.00 -7.26
CA GLU A 191 7.91 -17.42 -7.47
C GLU A 191 8.72 -18.37 -8.36
N VAL A 192 8.83 -18.03 -9.64
CA VAL A 192 9.79 -18.67 -10.53
C VAL A 192 11.07 -17.85 -10.44
N LYS A 193 12.09 -18.37 -9.76
CA LYS A 193 13.43 -17.76 -9.81
C LYS A 193 13.93 -17.86 -11.24
N ASP A 194 13.96 -16.73 -11.93
CA ASP A 194 14.46 -16.64 -13.30
C ASP A 194 15.88 -17.23 -13.39
N GLY A 195 16.04 -18.25 -14.24
CA GLY A 195 17.33 -18.60 -14.84
C GLY A 195 18.16 -19.71 -14.22
N GLN A 196 17.70 -20.45 -13.20
CA GLN A 196 18.38 -21.69 -12.81
C GLN A 196 17.38 -22.83 -12.68
N GLN A 197 17.50 -23.81 -13.59
CA GLN A 197 17.04 -25.18 -13.35
C GLN A 197 17.83 -25.74 -12.16
N GLU A 198 17.46 -25.35 -10.94
CA GLU A 198 17.88 -26.10 -9.77
C GLU A 198 16.92 -27.28 -9.61
N LYS A 199 17.48 -28.47 -9.78
CA LYS A 199 16.96 -29.69 -9.18
C LYS A 199 16.91 -29.50 -7.66
N THR A 200 15.84 -28.92 -7.14
CA THR A 200 15.57 -28.95 -5.70
C THR A 200 14.51 -30.02 -5.42
N SER A 201 14.91 -30.91 -4.52
CA SER A 201 14.17 -32.06 -4.04
C SER A 201 12.77 -31.68 -3.55
N ALA A 202 11.84 -32.62 -3.69
CA ALA A 202 10.39 -32.50 -3.51
C ALA A 202 9.87 -32.13 -2.09
N ASN A 203 10.55 -31.29 -1.31
CA ASN A 203 10.14 -30.93 0.06
C ASN A 203 10.33 -29.44 0.43
N GLU A 204 10.56 -28.53 -0.52
CA GLU A 204 10.50 -27.08 -0.27
C GLU A 204 9.24 -26.51 -0.94
N GLY A 205 8.27 -26.10 -0.12
CA GLY A 205 7.00 -25.55 -0.61
C GLY A 205 7.25 -24.37 -1.53
N SER A 206 6.60 -24.37 -2.69
CA SER A 206 6.66 -23.29 -3.68
C SER A 206 6.44 -21.94 -2.99
N ASN A 207 7.40 -21.02 -3.07
CA ASN A 207 7.20 -19.67 -2.58
C ASN A 207 6.07 -19.02 -3.40
N GLN A 208 5.03 -18.58 -2.71
CA GLN A 208 3.92 -17.86 -3.32
C GLN A 208 4.02 -16.38 -2.99
N ILE A 209 3.69 -15.55 -3.98
CA ILE A 209 3.61 -14.10 -3.91
C ILE A 209 2.13 -13.74 -4.07
N GLN A 210 1.60 -12.96 -3.14
CA GLN A 210 0.22 -12.48 -3.14
C GLN A 210 0.25 -10.97 -3.38
N GLN A 211 -0.47 -10.49 -4.39
CA GLN A 211 -0.54 -9.09 -4.74
C GLN A 211 -1.99 -8.61 -4.62
N GLU A 212 -2.21 -7.54 -3.86
CA GLU A 212 -3.49 -6.85 -3.74
C GLU A 212 -3.48 -5.61 -4.62
N TYR A 213 -4.47 -5.52 -5.51
CA TYR A 213 -4.70 -4.35 -6.35
C TYR A 213 -5.97 -3.62 -5.89
N ARG A 214 -5.87 -2.31 -5.73
CA ARG A 214 -6.98 -1.44 -5.33
C ARG A 214 -7.27 -0.41 -6.40
N TRP A 215 -8.53 0.00 -6.48
CA TRP A 215 -8.99 1.02 -7.42
C TRP A 215 -8.34 2.37 -7.10
N ASN A 216 -7.79 3.04 -8.12
CA ASN A 216 -7.32 4.41 -8.03
C ASN A 216 -8.18 5.31 -8.92
N ALA A 217 -9.08 6.09 -8.31
CA ALA A 217 -9.99 6.97 -9.02
C ALA A 217 -9.29 8.08 -9.84
N ALA A 218 -8.11 8.53 -9.43
CA ALA A 218 -7.36 9.56 -10.16
C ALA A 218 -6.71 9.02 -11.43
N GLN A 219 -6.29 7.76 -11.41
CA GLN A 219 -5.67 7.08 -12.55
C GLN A 219 -6.66 6.24 -13.38
N LYS A 220 -7.91 6.11 -12.92
CA LYS A 220 -8.95 5.25 -13.51
C LYS A 220 -8.50 3.80 -13.74
N GLN A 221 -7.68 3.27 -12.84
CA GLN A 221 -7.15 1.91 -12.98
C GLN A 221 -6.90 1.25 -11.63
N TYR A 222 -6.88 -0.07 -11.64
CA TYR A 222 -6.42 -0.87 -10.50
C TYR A 222 -4.90 -0.83 -10.39
N VAL A 223 -4.40 -0.38 -9.25
CA VAL A 223 -2.97 -0.24 -8.96
C VAL A 223 -2.54 -1.17 -7.83
N LEU A 224 -1.30 -1.65 -7.88
CA LEU A 224 -0.73 -2.49 -6.83
C LEU A 224 -0.68 -1.70 -5.51
N SER A 225 -1.41 -2.19 -4.51
CA SER A 225 -1.47 -1.58 -3.17
C SER A 225 -0.56 -2.32 -2.18
N HIS A 226 -0.48 -3.65 -2.28
CA HIS A 226 0.26 -4.46 -1.32
C HIS A 226 0.80 -5.75 -1.96
N GLU A 227 1.95 -6.23 -1.50
CA GLU A 227 2.56 -7.50 -1.90
C GLU A 227 3.04 -8.27 -0.67
N ILE A 228 2.66 -9.55 -0.55
CA ILE A 228 3.02 -10.46 0.54
C ILE A 228 3.68 -11.70 -0.05
N THR A 229 4.87 -12.04 0.43
CA THR A 229 5.53 -13.32 0.12
C THR A 229 5.30 -14.33 1.25
N GLU A 230 5.07 -15.62 0.95
CA GLU A 230 4.94 -16.68 1.96
C GLU A 230 6.19 -16.80 2.87
N THR A 231 7.37 -16.44 2.37
CA THR A 231 8.57 -16.31 3.21
C THR A 231 8.40 -15.22 4.28
N ALA A 232 7.82 -14.07 3.94
CA ALA A 232 7.51 -13.00 4.90
C ALA A 232 6.45 -13.47 5.91
N ARG A 233 5.44 -14.24 5.48
CA ARG A 233 4.41 -14.84 6.36
C ARG A 233 5.00 -15.83 7.37
N ARG A 234 5.96 -16.65 6.96
CA ARG A 234 6.65 -17.60 7.86
C ARG A 234 7.57 -16.87 8.85
N ILE A 235 8.21 -15.78 8.42
CA ILE A 235 9.01 -14.91 9.32
C ILE A 235 8.08 -14.25 10.33
N ALA A 236 7.00 -13.63 9.86
CA ALA A 236 5.89 -13.09 10.64
C ALA A 236 5.39 -14.06 11.72
N ALA A 237 4.99 -15.28 11.35
CA ALA A 237 4.50 -16.28 12.29
C ALA A 237 5.59 -16.73 13.30
N LYS A 238 6.84 -16.80 12.87
CA LYS A 238 7.98 -17.11 13.74
C LYS A 238 8.26 -15.99 14.75
N GLU A 239 8.20 -14.73 14.33
CA GLU A 239 8.32 -13.58 15.22
C GLU A 239 7.14 -13.50 16.19
N LEU A 240 5.90 -13.74 15.73
CA LEU A 240 4.72 -13.80 16.60
C LEU A 240 4.87 -14.89 17.67
N SER A 241 5.35 -16.07 17.29
CA SER A 241 5.62 -17.17 18.24
C SER A 241 6.74 -16.85 19.24
N ARG A 242 7.70 -15.98 18.90
CA ARG A 242 8.71 -15.49 19.84
C ARG A 242 8.15 -14.44 20.79
N ILE A 243 7.27 -13.57 20.33
CA ILE A 243 6.61 -12.59 21.21
C ILE A 243 5.70 -13.31 22.23
N GLN A 244 5.09 -14.42 21.80
CA GLN A 244 4.27 -15.30 22.63
C GLN A 244 5.09 -16.30 23.47
N ASP A 245 6.43 -16.27 23.44
CA ASP A 245 7.27 -17.13 24.28
C ASP A 245 7.14 -16.83 25.79
N GLY A 246 6.47 -15.73 26.13
CA GLY A 246 5.87 -15.48 27.43
C GLY A 246 6.75 -14.70 28.39
N THR A 247 7.83 -14.07 27.93
CA THR A 247 8.65 -13.18 28.78
C THR A 247 8.27 -11.71 28.62
N VAL A 248 8.45 -10.93 29.69
CA VAL A 248 8.23 -9.48 29.65
C VAL A 248 9.18 -8.81 28.66
N ASP A 249 10.45 -9.24 28.64
CA ASP A 249 11.48 -8.62 27.81
C ASP A 249 11.20 -8.79 26.31
N THR A 250 10.74 -9.96 25.88
CA THR A 250 10.40 -10.22 24.47
C THR A 250 9.19 -9.42 24.02
N PHE A 251 8.15 -9.33 24.86
CA PHE A 251 6.96 -8.53 24.55
C PHE A 251 7.26 -7.02 24.59
N ALA A 252 8.07 -6.55 25.54
CA ALA A 252 8.45 -5.15 25.64
C ALA A 252 9.36 -4.72 24.48
N ALA A 253 10.29 -5.58 24.05
CA ALA A 253 11.09 -5.36 22.84
C ALA A 253 10.21 -5.26 21.59
N PHE A 254 9.14 -6.05 21.51
CA PHE A 254 8.15 -5.96 20.44
C PHE A 254 7.38 -4.64 20.46
N LEU A 255 6.93 -4.19 21.64
CA LEU A 255 6.23 -2.91 21.77
C LEU A 255 7.11 -1.72 21.46
N ASN A 256 8.43 -1.84 21.63
CA ASN A 256 9.37 -0.74 21.42
C ASN A 256 9.18 -0.09 20.03
N GLY A 257 9.04 1.24 20.01
CA GLY A 257 8.81 2.04 18.81
C GLY A 257 7.48 2.79 18.79
N LEU A 258 7.21 3.45 17.65
CA LEU A 258 6.05 4.32 17.46
C LEU A 258 4.84 3.55 16.92
N TRP A 259 3.69 3.77 17.54
CA TRP A 259 2.41 3.20 17.18
C TRP A 259 1.41 4.31 16.92
N TYR A 260 0.61 4.17 15.86
CA TYR A 260 -0.45 5.12 15.55
C TYR A 260 -1.81 4.44 15.64
N LYS A 261 -2.78 5.14 16.20
CA LYS A 261 -4.15 4.63 16.32
C LYS A 261 -4.79 4.56 14.93
N THR A 262 -5.41 3.43 14.58
CA THR A 262 -6.09 3.26 13.28
C THR A 262 -7.55 3.69 13.32
N ASP A 263 -8.18 3.62 14.49
CA ASP A 263 -9.60 3.93 14.68
C ASP A 263 -9.79 5.41 15.07
N ASN A 264 -9.35 6.33 14.21
CA ASN A 264 -9.49 7.77 14.46
C ASN A 264 -10.78 8.31 13.82
N THR A 265 -11.62 8.93 14.63
CA THR A 265 -12.81 9.68 14.18
C THR A 265 -12.54 11.19 14.06
N GLU A 266 -11.34 11.63 14.46
CA GLU A 266 -10.91 13.04 14.51
C GLU A 266 -9.83 13.32 13.44
N SER A 267 -9.63 14.59 13.06
CA SER A 267 -8.67 14.99 12.02
C SER A 267 -7.20 14.76 12.39
N ASN A 268 -6.90 14.55 13.68
CA ASN A 268 -5.54 14.35 14.18
C ASN A 268 -5.35 12.91 14.68
N ILE A 269 -4.21 12.32 14.32
CA ILE A 269 -3.86 10.94 14.67
C ILE A 269 -3.26 10.90 16.08
N ARG A 270 -3.64 9.89 16.86
CA ARG A 270 -3.06 9.60 18.18
C ARG A 270 -1.87 8.66 18.03
N TYR A 271 -0.75 8.99 18.65
CA TYR A 271 0.43 8.13 18.69
C TYR A 271 0.81 7.74 20.10
N ILE A 272 1.32 6.52 20.24
CA ILE A 272 1.94 6.01 21.45
C ILE A 272 3.34 5.53 21.07
N PHE A 273 4.35 6.04 21.76
CA PHE A 273 5.72 5.57 21.64
C PHE A 273 6.09 4.80 22.90
N PHE A 274 6.46 3.53 22.74
CA PHE A 274 7.00 2.74 23.83
C PHE A 274 8.52 2.76 23.74
N ASN A 275 9.16 3.23 24.80
CA ASN A 275 10.61 3.21 24.97
C ASN A 275 10.95 2.30 26.14
N TYR A 276 11.22 1.03 25.86
CA TYR A 276 11.52 0.08 26.93
C TYR A 276 12.91 0.30 27.54
N SER A 277 13.87 0.81 26.76
CA SER A 277 15.24 1.09 27.22
C SER A 277 15.27 2.13 28.34
N ASP A 278 14.54 3.24 28.14
CA ASP A 278 14.44 4.31 29.13
C ASP A 278 13.26 4.11 30.09
N LYS A 279 12.49 3.04 29.92
CA LYS A 279 11.27 2.73 30.67
C LYS A 279 10.25 3.87 30.62
N GLU A 280 9.96 4.35 29.42
CA GLU A 280 9.01 5.43 29.18
C GLU A 280 7.93 5.04 28.17
N ILE A 281 6.74 5.60 28.35
CA ILE A 281 5.63 5.54 27.40
C ILE A 281 5.19 6.97 27.13
N ILE A 282 5.28 7.38 25.86
CA ILE A 282 5.00 8.74 25.43
C ILE A 282 3.72 8.76 24.60
N PHE A 283 2.79 9.61 24.99
CA PHE A 283 1.56 9.87 24.26
C PHE A 283 1.67 11.16 23.48
N LEU A 284 1.31 11.13 22.20
CA LEU A 284 1.36 12.28 21.32
C LEU A 284 0.01 12.48 20.66
N PHE A 285 -0.54 13.68 20.81
CA PHE A 285 -1.76 14.09 20.12
C PHE A 285 -1.73 15.58 19.82
N SER A 286 -1.79 15.93 18.54
CA SER A 286 -1.60 17.32 18.09
C SER A 286 -0.28 17.89 18.66
N ASP A 287 -0.34 18.98 19.43
CA ASP A 287 0.83 19.60 20.06
C ASP A 287 1.04 19.16 21.52
N THR A 288 0.27 18.20 22.01
CA THR A 288 0.34 17.74 23.41
C THR A 288 1.14 16.44 23.51
N GLN A 289 2.10 16.44 24.44
CA GLN A 289 2.91 15.28 24.81
C GLN A 289 2.73 14.95 26.29
N GLU A 290 2.43 13.70 26.60
CA GLU A 290 2.43 13.18 27.97
C GLU A 290 3.45 12.05 28.10
N VAL A 291 4.30 12.09 29.13
CA VAL A 291 5.33 11.08 29.38
C VAL A 291 5.00 10.32 30.67
N TYR A 292 5.04 9.00 30.59
CA TYR A 292 4.76 8.07 31.68
C TYR A 292 5.94 7.14 31.90
N GLU A 293 6.39 7.00 33.14
CA GLU A 293 7.43 6.06 33.54
C GLU A 293 6.84 4.66 33.72
N TRP A 294 7.49 3.66 33.13
CA TRP A 294 7.12 2.25 33.18
C TRP A 294 7.59 1.62 34.49
N GLU A 295 6.66 1.36 35.41
CA GLU A 295 6.96 0.81 36.74
C GLU A 295 7.03 -0.72 36.72
N GLU A 296 5.90 -1.36 36.40
CA GLU A 296 5.74 -2.81 36.45
C GLU A 296 5.05 -3.33 35.19
N SER A 297 5.34 -4.58 34.82
CA SER A 297 4.58 -5.26 33.77
C SER A 297 4.43 -6.75 34.03
N LYS A 298 3.32 -7.32 33.53
CA LYS A 298 2.96 -8.73 33.68
C LYS A 298 2.43 -9.27 32.36
N ILE A 299 2.94 -10.42 31.94
CA ILE A 299 2.45 -11.11 30.75
C ILE A 299 1.06 -11.70 30.98
N ARG A 300 0.24 -11.66 29.93
CA ARG A 300 -1.06 -12.30 29.79
C ARG A 300 -1.06 -13.20 28.56
N HIS A 301 -2.10 -14.03 28.42
CA HIS A 301 -2.23 -15.02 27.36
C HIS A 301 -1.87 -14.49 25.95
N ASP A 302 -2.39 -13.30 25.58
CA ASP A 302 -2.12 -12.66 24.29
C ASP A 302 -1.65 -11.21 24.44
N GLY A 303 -0.94 -10.88 25.52
CA GLY A 303 -0.68 -9.47 25.81
C GLY A 303 0.23 -9.18 26.99
N ILE A 304 0.37 -7.90 27.29
CA ILE A 304 1.09 -7.39 28.45
C ILE A 304 0.21 -6.38 29.20
N TYR A 305 0.25 -6.49 30.52
CA TYR A 305 -0.31 -5.51 31.42
C TYR A 305 0.81 -4.64 31.95
N ILE A 306 0.69 -3.31 31.84
CA ILE A 306 1.71 -2.35 32.26
C ILE A 306 1.11 -1.37 33.26
N THR A 307 1.84 -1.08 34.33
CA THR A 307 1.53 0.00 35.27
C THR A 307 2.56 1.11 35.09
N THR A 308 2.08 2.35 35.05
CA THR A 308 2.92 3.53 34.88
C THR A 308 2.53 4.65 35.84
N VAL A 309 3.47 5.58 36.06
CA VAL A 309 3.24 6.86 36.74
C VAL A 309 3.61 8.02 35.81
N ASN A 310 2.84 9.10 35.82
CA ASN A 310 3.17 10.27 35.03
C ASN A 310 4.45 10.95 35.56
N SER A 311 5.39 11.30 34.67
CA SER A 311 6.67 11.88 35.08
C SER A 311 6.56 13.28 35.69
N SER A 312 5.49 14.02 35.36
CA SER A 312 5.22 15.36 35.86
C SER A 312 4.26 15.39 37.06
N ILE A 313 3.42 14.36 37.21
CA ILE A 313 2.34 14.29 38.20
C ILE A 313 2.42 12.94 38.93
N SER A 314 3.11 12.92 40.07
CA SER A 314 3.45 11.69 40.79
C SER A 314 2.25 10.89 41.33
N ASN A 315 1.06 11.49 41.42
CA ASN A 315 -0.17 10.82 41.85
C ASN A 315 -1.07 10.38 40.68
N LEU A 316 -0.64 10.57 39.44
CA LEU A 316 -1.36 10.15 38.25
C LEU A 316 -0.80 8.81 37.77
N HIS A 317 -1.42 7.73 38.23
CA HIS A 317 -1.10 6.38 37.76
C HIS A 317 -2.00 6.02 36.58
N ARG A 318 -1.42 5.32 35.61
CA ARG A 318 -2.13 4.81 34.44
C ARG A 318 -1.78 3.35 34.22
N ARG A 319 -2.80 2.55 33.90
CA ARG A 319 -2.68 1.11 33.66
C ARG A 319 -3.03 0.80 32.22
N PHE A 320 -2.23 -0.04 31.59
CA PHE A 320 -2.38 -0.45 30.22
C PHE A 320 -2.66 -1.94 30.15
N ASP A 321 -3.64 -2.29 29.33
CA ASP A 321 -3.87 -3.64 28.87
C ASP A 321 -3.62 -3.63 27.36
N ILE A 322 -2.51 -4.25 26.94
CA ILE A 322 -2.09 -4.28 25.53
C ILE A 322 -2.20 -5.72 25.04
N LEU A 323 -3.02 -5.93 24.02
CA LEU A 323 -3.21 -7.22 23.38
C LEU A 323 -2.52 -7.23 22.01
N LEU A 324 -1.84 -8.32 21.71
CA LEU A 324 -1.22 -8.58 20.42
C LEU A 324 -2.29 -9.06 19.44
N THR A 325 -2.46 -8.36 18.32
CA THR A 325 -3.41 -8.74 17.25
C THR A 325 -2.66 -9.28 16.02
N SER A 326 -1.53 -8.66 15.66
CA SER A 326 -0.62 -9.01 14.55
C SER A 326 0.83 -8.62 14.90
N ILE A 327 1.81 -8.91 14.04
CA ILE A 327 3.22 -8.47 14.19
C ILE A 327 3.39 -6.95 14.11
N ASP A 328 2.39 -6.26 13.58
CA ASP A 328 2.39 -4.81 13.44
C ASP A 328 1.11 -4.20 14.02
N GLU A 329 0.25 -4.96 14.70
CA GLU A 329 -1.01 -4.43 15.23
C GLU A 329 -1.25 -4.89 16.67
N ILE A 330 -1.60 -3.93 17.52
CA ILE A 330 -1.94 -4.13 18.92
C ILE A 330 -3.25 -3.44 19.26
N LYS A 331 -3.96 -3.97 20.25
CA LYS A 331 -5.10 -3.32 20.86
C LYS A 331 -4.70 -2.76 22.21
N VAL A 332 -4.89 -1.47 22.42
CA VAL A 332 -4.57 -0.80 23.68
C VAL A 332 -5.86 -0.45 24.42
N THR A 333 -5.90 -0.76 25.72
CA THR A 333 -6.93 -0.29 26.65
C THR A 333 -6.23 0.39 27.82
N VAL A 334 -6.60 1.65 28.08
CA VAL A 334 -6.01 2.47 29.12
C VAL A 334 -7.01 2.62 30.27
N ARG A 335 -6.53 2.57 31.50
CA ARG A 335 -7.32 2.86 32.70
C ARG A 335 -6.54 3.83 33.57
N ASP A 336 -7.10 5.01 33.77
CA ASP A 336 -6.54 5.99 34.71
C ASP A 336 -6.90 5.58 36.14
N ASP A 337 -5.90 5.57 37.03
CA ASP A 337 -6.07 5.22 38.43
C ASP A 337 -6.08 6.49 39.28
N VAL A 338 -7.14 7.28 39.12
CA VAL A 338 -7.38 8.54 39.85
C VAL A 338 -8.20 8.29 41.12
N ASN A 339 -8.03 7.16 41.82
CA ASN A 339 -8.83 6.77 43.01
C ASN A 339 -10.36 6.94 42.86
N MET A 340 -10.85 7.00 41.63
CA MET A 340 -12.24 7.23 41.25
C MET A 340 -12.54 6.24 40.11
N ASP A 341 -13.58 5.42 40.27
CA ASP A 341 -13.89 4.29 39.39
C ASP A 341 -14.52 4.80 38.08
N ILE A 342 -13.73 5.39 37.19
CA ILE A 342 -14.17 5.85 35.87
C ILE A 342 -14.10 4.66 34.91
N ARG A 343 -15.26 4.12 34.54
CA ARG A 343 -15.39 2.97 33.61
C ARG A 343 -15.63 3.38 32.16
N GLU A 344 -15.36 4.64 31.83
CA GLU A 344 -15.52 5.17 30.48
C GLU A 344 -14.31 4.83 29.62
N LYS A 345 -14.54 4.57 28.33
CA LYS A 345 -13.47 4.31 27.37
C LYS A 345 -12.61 5.55 27.23
N THR A 346 -11.30 5.41 27.36
CA THR A 346 -10.39 6.53 27.15
C THR A 346 -10.28 6.83 25.65
N LEU A 347 -9.88 8.05 25.31
CA LEU A 347 -9.61 8.42 23.90
C LEU A 347 -8.42 7.64 23.32
N TRP A 348 -7.58 7.08 24.18
CA TRP A 348 -6.44 6.23 23.84
C TRP A 348 -6.82 4.75 23.67
N ASP A 349 -8.05 4.36 23.99
CA ASP A 349 -8.52 3.00 23.74
C ASP A 349 -8.74 2.78 22.24
N GLY A 350 -8.24 1.68 21.69
CA GLY A 350 -8.48 1.31 20.30
C GLY A 350 -7.41 0.40 19.70
N GLN A 351 -7.51 0.21 18.39
CA GLN A 351 -6.49 -0.49 17.60
C GLN A 351 -5.36 0.46 17.21
N TYR A 352 -4.14 -0.06 17.27
CA TYR A 352 -2.92 0.63 16.94
C TYR A 352 -2.10 -0.20 15.98
N LYS A 353 -1.49 0.48 15.02
CA LYS A 353 -0.59 -0.12 14.05
C LYS A 353 0.82 0.43 14.27
N LYS A 354 1.80 -0.47 14.22
CA LYS A 354 3.21 -0.13 14.35
C LYS A 354 3.61 0.65 13.11
N MET A 355 4.23 1.81 13.32
CA MET A 355 4.77 2.58 12.22
C MET A 355 6.02 1.86 11.69
N ASN A 356 5.83 0.96 10.72
CA ASN A 356 6.91 0.19 10.06
C ASN A 356 7.73 1.04 9.06
N GLN A 357 7.77 2.36 9.25
CA GLN A 357 8.73 3.25 8.58
C GLN A 357 9.99 3.51 9.41
N LEU A 358 10.17 2.74 10.49
CA LEU A 358 11.42 2.67 11.25
C LEU A 358 12.35 1.54 10.77
N SER A 359 12.18 1.01 9.56
CA SER A 359 13.31 0.38 8.85
C SER A 359 14.31 1.41 8.30
N ASP A 360 14.03 2.72 8.39
CA ASP A 360 15.00 3.80 8.16
C ASP A 360 15.51 4.50 9.43
N PHE A 361 15.15 3.97 10.61
CA PHE A 361 15.98 4.12 11.82
C PHE A 361 16.82 2.87 12.04
N SER A 362 17.38 2.33 10.96
CA SER A 362 18.66 1.65 11.10
C SER A 362 19.71 2.75 11.36
N GLU A 363 20.11 2.88 12.63
CA GLU A 363 21.24 3.69 13.15
C GLU A 363 22.60 3.36 12.48
N ASN A 364 22.65 2.81 11.28
CA ASN A 364 23.90 2.37 10.66
C ASN A 364 24.06 2.70 9.18
N LYS A 365 23.02 3.11 8.42
CA LYS A 365 23.20 3.47 6.99
C LYS A 365 22.89 4.93 6.68
N ALA A 366 21.72 5.43 7.09
CA ALA A 366 21.38 6.85 6.99
C ALA A 366 22.26 7.69 7.93
N GLU A 367 22.52 7.22 9.16
CA GLU A 367 23.44 7.88 10.09
C GLU A 367 24.89 7.88 9.57
N THR A 368 25.33 6.81 8.90
CA THR A 368 26.67 6.76 8.27
C THR A 368 26.75 7.71 7.07
N GLN A 369 25.69 7.81 6.25
CA GLN A 369 25.63 8.76 5.13
C GLN A 369 25.56 10.22 5.60
N LEU A 370 24.74 10.51 6.61
CA LEU A 370 24.62 11.83 7.20
C LEU A 370 25.92 12.23 7.91
N LYS A 371 26.53 11.33 8.71
CA LYS A 371 27.86 11.54 9.33
C LYS A 371 28.94 11.78 8.28
N ASN A 372 28.94 11.02 7.17
CA ASN A 372 29.90 11.25 6.10
C ASN A 372 29.71 12.63 5.47
N ILE A 373 28.47 13.05 5.18
CA ILE A 373 28.20 14.37 4.60
C ILE A 373 28.55 15.50 5.57
N VAL A 374 28.16 15.39 6.83
CA VAL A 374 28.52 16.35 7.89
C VAL A 374 30.04 16.46 7.98
N SER A 375 30.74 15.33 8.08
CA SER A 375 32.21 15.31 8.16
C SER A 375 32.89 15.93 6.94
N GLU A 376 32.33 15.75 5.74
CA GLU A 376 32.89 16.32 4.50
C GLU A 376 32.57 17.81 4.35
N VAL A 377 31.40 18.28 4.83
CA VAL A 377 31.06 19.70 4.87
C VAL A 377 31.92 20.44 5.91
N GLU A 378 32.15 19.84 7.08
CA GLU A 378 32.98 20.41 8.15
C GLU A 378 34.50 20.28 7.86
N ARG A 379 34.90 19.36 6.96
CA ARG A 379 36.30 19.24 6.50
C ARG A 379 36.80 20.50 5.82
N GLY A 380 35.91 21.25 5.16
CA GLY A 380 36.23 22.52 4.54
C GLY A 380 36.31 23.63 5.60
N PRO A 381 37.49 24.23 5.88
CA PRO A 381 37.59 25.29 6.89
C PRO A 381 36.79 26.54 6.48
N GLU A 382 36.58 26.73 5.18
CA GLU A 382 35.78 27.83 4.61
C GLU A 382 35.38 27.48 3.15
N TRP A 383 34.08 27.49 2.86
CA TRP A 383 33.50 27.31 1.54
C TRP A 383 33.29 28.67 0.88
N VAL A 384 34.02 28.94 -0.21
CA VAL A 384 33.96 30.21 -0.92
C VAL A 384 33.06 30.09 -2.14
N SER A 385 32.13 31.03 -2.30
CA SER A 385 31.24 31.10 -3.47
C SER A 385 32.03 31.29 -4.78
N ALA A 386 31.45 30.91 -5.92
CA ALA A 386 32.13 30.98 -7.22
C ALA A 386 32.55 32.41 -7.61
N ASP A 387 31.84 33.41 -7.12
CA ASP A 387 32.14 34.84 -7.30
C ASP A 387 33.18 35.38 -6.28
N LYS A 388 33.60 34.56 -5.30
CA LYS A 388 34.56 34.86 -4.23
C LYS A 388 34.14 35.97 -3.26
N PHE A 389 32.88 36.39 -3.29
CA PHE A 389 32.38 37.46 -2.42
C PHE A 389 31.74 36.97 -1.13
N THR A 390 31.38 35.69 -1.07
CA THR A 390 30.73 35.09 0.09
C THR A 390 31.53 33.88 0.55
N SER A 391 31.76 33.80 1.85
CA SER A 391 32.34 32.61 2.48
C SER A 391 31.41 32.05 3.54
N LEU A 392 31.33 30.72 3.60
CA LEU A 392 30.48 29.97 4.50
C LEU A 392 31.33 28.94 5.24
N SER A 393 31.24 28.89 6.56
CA SER A 393 31.97 27.94 7.41
C SER A 393 31.01 27.27 8.38
N PHE A 394 31.30 26.01 8.70
CA PHE A 394 30.54 25.17 9.62
C PHE A 394 31.48 24.67 10.70
N ASN A 395 31.16 24.94 11.97
CA ASN A 395 31.97 24.48 13.10
C ASN A 395 31.13 24.38 14.37
N ASP A 396 31.24 23.27 15.10
CA ASP A 396 30.61 23.06 16.41
C ASP A 396 29.12 23.47 16.43
N ASP A 397 28.33 22.98 15.46
CA ASP A 397 26.89 23.27 15.25
C ASP A 397 26.54 24.73 14.90
N VAL A 398 27.56 25.58 14.69
CA VAL A 398 27.41 26.99 14.29
C VAL A 398 27.87 27.18 12.86
N TYR A 399 27.02 27.80 12.03
CA TYR A 399 27.44 28.29 10.72
C TYR A 399 27.82 29.77 10.83
N THR A 400 28.82 30.19 10.05
CA THR A 400 29.18 31.59 9.88
C THR A 400 29.27 31.91 8.41
N ILE A 401 28.51 32.91 7.97
CA ILE A 401 28.56 33.47 6.62
C ILE A 401 29.17 34.87 6.65
N LYS A 402 30.14 35.12 5.77
CA LYS A 402 30.78 36.42 5.58
C LYS A 402 30.66 36.86 4.13
N SER A 403 30.12 38.05 3.95
CA SER A 403 30.15 38.82 2.71
C SER A 403 30.77 40.19 3.02
N GLN A 404 31.25 40.92 2.01
CA GLN A 404 32.15 42.09 2.16
C GLN A 404 31.87 43.02 3.37
N ASP A 405 30.60 43.35 3.65
CA ASP A 405 30.17 44.17 4.80
C ASP A 405 29.11 43.48 5.69
N TYR A 406 28.93 42.16 5.55
CA TYR A 406 27.89 41.41 6.23
C TYR A 406 28.44 40.11 6.84
N GLU A 407 28.37 40.00 8.17
CA GLU A 407 28.67 38.77 8.89
C GLU A 407 27.45 38.30 9.66
N GLU A 408 27.06 37.05 9.47
CA GLU A 408 25.94 36.41 10.15
C GLU A 408 26.37 35.06 10.68
N ASN A 409 25.84 34.70 11.85
CA ASN A 409 25.99 33.38 12.43
C ASN A 409 24.64 32.83 12.87
N GLY A 410 24.59 31.52 13.01
CA GLY A 410 23.39 30.81 13.40
C GLY A 410 23.66 29.34 13.64
N LEU A 411 22.62 28.61 13.99
CA LEU A 411 22.70 27.16 14.16
C LEU A 411 22.46 26.48 12.82
N TYR A 412 23.13 25.36 12.59
CA TYR A 412 22.79 24.48 11.48
C TYR A 412 22.40 23.09 11.97
N SER A 413 21.54 22.42 11.22
CA SER A 413 21.23 21.01 11.43
C SER A 413 21.16 20.30 10.08
N PHE A 414 21.68 19.08 10.01
CA PHE A 414 21.55 18.24 8.82
C PHE A 414 20.43 17.22 9.03
N MET A 415 19.61 17.05 8.00
CA MET A 415 18.50 16.12 8.00
C MET A 415 18.38 15.44 6.63
N TYR A 416 17.67 14.31 6.60
CA TYR A 416 17.38 13.58 5.38
C TYR A 416 15.88 13.62 5.14
N ILE A 417 15.44 14.12 3.98
CA ILE A 417 14.03 14.27 3.64
C ILE A 417 13.80 13.71 2.23
N GLY A 418 12.96 12.69 2.12
CA GLY A 418 12.80 11.94 0.87
C GLY A 418 14.15 11.33 0.45
N ASP A 419 14.63 11.67 -0.74
CA ASP A 419 15.95 11.27 -1.25
C ASP A 419 17.05 12.34 -1.05
N TYR A 420 16.74 13.49 -0.43
CA TYR A 420 17.63 14.65 -0.36
C TYR A 420 18.32 14.79 1.01
N ASN A 421 19.62 15.08 0.97
CA ASN A 421 20.32 15.61 2.15
C ASN A 421 20.01 17.10 2.25
N VAL A 422 19.53 17.54 3.40
CA VAL A 422 19.09 18.92 3.62
C VAL A 422 19.82 19.50 4.81
N VAL A 423 20.30 20.74 4.66
CA VAL A 423 20.79 21.55 5.78
C VAL A 423 19.77 22.62 6.12
N GLU A 424 19.36 22.66 7.38
CA GLU A 424 18.63 23.77 7.95
C GLU A 424 19.63 24.79 8.49
N LEU A 425 19.44 26.06 8.13
CA LEU A 425 20.23 27.19 8.61
C LEU A 425 19.32 28.15 9.36
N LYS A 426 19.51 28.24 10.68
CA LYS A 426 18.72 29.12 11.54
C LYS A 426 19.56 30.28 12.03
N SER A 427 19.31 31.46 11.46
CA SER A 427 20.01 32.70 11.84
C SER A 427 19.76 33.13 13.28
N ASN A 428 20.77 33.74 13.90
CA ASN A 428 20.61 34.51 15.13
C ASN A 428 20.13 35.95 14.89
N LYS A 429 20.04 36.40 13.63
CA LYS A 429 19.52 37.71 13.25
C LYS A 429 18.06 37.61 12.82
N ASP A 430 17.28 38.64 13.12
CA ASP A 430 15.87 38.75 12.69
C ASP A 430 15.71 38.83 11.16
N SER A 431 16.77 39.19 10.44
CA SER A 431 16.81 39.21 8.97
C SER A 431 18.09 38.54 8.45
N SER A 432 17.93 37.31 7.97
CA SER A 432 18.96 36.52 7.29
C SER A 432 18.97 36.80 5.80
N ILE A 433 20.15 36.71 5.17
CA ILE A 433 20.27 36.67 3.70
C ILE A 433 20.12 35.26 3.12
N LEU A 434 20.11 34.24 3.99
CA LEU A 434 19.98 32.83 3.64
C LEU A 434 18.54 32.36 3.78
N ASN A 435 18.18 31.35 2.97
CA ASN A 435 16.95 30.59 3.19
C ASN A 435 17.15 29.64 4.38
N ASN A 436 16.05 29.24 5.00
CA ASN A 436 16.14 28.33 6.15
C ASN A 436 16.57 26.92 5.75
N TYR A 437 16.38 26.50 4.49
CA TYR A 437 16.66 25.13 4.05
C TYR A 437 17.34 25.07 2.69
N TYR A 438 18.35 24.21 2.59
CA TYR A 438 19.08 23.92 1.35
C TYR A 438 19.28 22.43 1.18
N SER A 439 19.08 21.91 -0.04
CA SER A 439 19.59 20.59 -0.40
C SER A 439 21.10 20.65 -0.60
N VAL A 440 21.78 19.61 -0.12
CA VAL A 440 23.24 19.51 -0.03
C VAL A 440 23.71 18.40 -0.97
N SER A 441 24.59 18.76 -1.88
CA SER A 441 25.27 17.80 -2.76
C SER A 441 26.70 18.25 -3.04
N PHE A 442 27.53 17.33 -3.50
CA PHE A 442 28.88 17.62 -3.96
C PHE A 442 28.95 17.55 -5.49
N GLY A 443 29.87 18.29 -6.09
CA GLY A 443 30.08 18.25 -7.54
C GLY A 443 30.57 16.89 -8.04
N GLU A 444 30.70 16.75 -9.35
CA GLU A 444 31.32 15.57 -9.97
C GLU A 444 32.63 15.95 -10.67
N LYS A 445 33.64 15.08 -10.57
CA LYS A 445 34.89 15.17 -11.34
C LYS A 445 35.17 13.88 -12.08
N ILE A 446 35.71 14.01 -13.29
CA ILE A 446 36.09 12.87 -14.11
C ILE A 446 37.53 12.48 -13.78
N ILE A 447 37.73 11.25 -13.28
CA ILE A 447 39.05 10.67 -13.06
C ILE A 447 39.33 9.59 -14.10
N ASN A 448 40.61 9.43 -14.44
CA ASN A 448 41.07 8.34 -15.31
C ASN A 448 41.42 7.13 -14.44
N SER A 449 40.63 6.06 -14.51
CA SER A 449 40.88 4.80 -13.83
C SER A 449 41.37 3.72 -14.80
N THR A 450 42.38 2.96 -14.41
CA THR A 450 42.94 1.90 -15.27
C THR A 450 42.36 0.55 -14.87
N VAL A 451 41.45 0.03 -15.69
CA VAL A 451 40.86 -1.31 -15.50
C VAL A 451 41.31 -2.20 -16.66
N LYS A 452 41.96 -3.34 -16.35
CA LYS A 452 42.45 -4.32 -17.35
C LYS A 452 43.31 -3.69 -18.47
N LYS A 453 44.28 -2.84 -18.12
CA LYS A 453 45.22 -2.16 -19.05
C LYS A 453 44.58 -1.22 -20.08
N LYS A 454 43.34 -0.76 -19.85
CA LYS A 454 42.73 0.36 -20.58
C LYS A 454 42.37 1.48 -19.61
N THR A 455 42.72 2.70 -19.97
CA THR A 455 42.33 3.91 -19.24
C THR A 455 40.88 4.22 -19.55
N VAL A 456 40.02 4.25 -18.53
CA VAL A 456 38.59 4.56 -18.64
C VAL A 456 38.32 5.79 -17.77
N GLN A 457 37.58 6.75 -18.33
CA GLN A 457 37.09 7.92 -17.60
C GLN A 457 35.90 7.50 -16.72
N VAL A 458 35.99 7.76 -15.42
CA VAL A 458 34.97 7.46 -14.42
C VAL A 458 34.60 8.76 -13.73
N SER A 459 33.30 9.09 -13.68
CA SER A 459 32.81 10.21 -12.87
C SER A 459 32.81 9.80 -11.40
N VAL A 460 33.44 10.61 -10.55
CA VAL A 460 33.48 10.43 -9.10
C VAL A 460 33.06 11.73 -8.41
N VAL A 461 32.54 11.61 -7.20
CA VAL A 461 32.13 12.76 -6.38
C VAL A 461 33.34 13.65 -6.07
N ASP A 462 33.16 14.95 -6.24
CA ASP A 462 34.14 15.99 -5.96
C ASP A 462 33.81 16.69 -4.64
N TYR A 463 34.35 16.15 -3.55
CA TYR A 463 34.18 16.70 -2.20
C TYR A 463 34.78 18.09 -1.99
N ASP A 464 35.52 18.64 -2.97
CA ASP A 464 36.07 19.99 -2.91
C ASP A 464 35.10 21.04 -3.50
N LYS A 465 33.92 20.61 -3.99
CA LYS A 465 32.88 21.47 -4.53
C LYS A 465 31.53 21.18 -3.88
N LEU A 466 31.14 22.02 -2.92
CA LEU A 466 29.83 22.00 -2.28
C LEU A 466 28.77 22.72 -3.14
N ILE A 467 27.60 22.11 -3.29
CA ILE A 467 26.44 22.67 -3.99
C ILE A 467 25.27 22.75 -3.01
N LEU A 468 24.78 23.96 -2.78
CA LEU A 468 23.61 24.25 -1.95
C LEU A 468 22.51 24.81 -2.84
N ILE A 469 21.36 24.13 -2.89
CA ILE A 469 20.18 24.58 -3.65
C ILE A 469 19.05 24.85 -2.66
N PRO A 470 18.46 26.06 -2.63
CA PRO A 470 17.38 26.36 -1.71
C PRO A 470 16.18 25.47 -1.98
N VAL A 471 15.56 24.97 -0.92
CA VAL A 471 14.39 24.08 -1.02
C VAL A 471 13.31 24.49 -0.02
N LYS A 472 12.06 24.14 -0.34
CA LYS A 472 10.93 24.15 0.59
C LYS A 472 10.65 22.73 1.06
N ILE A 473 10.47 22.59 2.35
CA ILE A 473 10.24 21.30 3.00
C ILE A 473 8.74 21.08 3.19
N THR A 474 8.28 19.86 2.93
CA THR A 474 7.00 19.32 3.40
C THR A 474 7.27 18.07 4.26
N PRO A 475 6.27 17.54 4.98
CA PRO A 475 6.49 16.38 5.84
C PRO A 475 7.08 15.14 5.14
N ASN A 476 6.89 15.01 3.83
CA ASN A 476 7.28 13.81 3.08
C ASN A 476 8.26 14.08 1.91
N ASP A 477 8.53 15.33 1.55
CA ASP A 477 9.31 15.65 0.34
C ASP A 477 9.90 17.08 0.35
N CYS A 478 10.89 17.32 -0.51
CA CYS A 478 11.54 18.62 -0.74
C CYS A 478 11.27 19.12 -2.17
N TYR A 479 10.90 20.40 -2.30
CA TYR A 479 10.68 21.05 -3.60
C TYR A 479 11.66 22.20 -3.79
N ILE A 480 12.23 22.33 -4.99
CA ILE A 480 13.09 23.47 -5.39
C ILE A 480 12.24 24.70 -5.70
#